data_AF-A0A1Y2EG97-F1
#
_entry.id   AF-A0A1Y2EG97-F1
#
_cell.length_a   1.000
_cell.length_b   1.000
_cell.length_c   1.000
_cell.angle_alpha   90.00
_cell.angle_beta   90.00
_cell.angle_gamma   90.00
#
_symmetry.space_group_name_H-M   'P 1'
#
loop_
_entity.id
_entity.type
_entity.pdbx_description
1 polymer ?
#
loop_
_entity_poly.entity_id
_entity_poly.type
_entity_poly.pdbx_seq_one_letter_code
_entity_poly.pdbx_strand_id
1 'polypeptide(L)'
;MELSIVSQVCRRLHEHADADIHWQRYVHSNLPGNPISSPYPFKTFRELYICHDPYWFIPKHKFWFSDRHLTGQMIVAQYDQRRGVIEGYQLLGIRNRDGSEPWDEDQGVHIHYFEPIVKLHRDKPILQFNTSSFQNLVREESSAGGSSFTRTRQFQAEKPMLMNQGSDPRFSNVILAKPLTEAILQERMLSEFPYGNVWPPPQIPAAHRVPGQAMGVFPRSSRNIRPPFASTDRPANRSEMSDQAFHVRQWMEMGQPALGLHHGEEIVTYSTLDPALYTPTAEKPWRGVWVGDYSGHGCEFLLIHQPDNDNETDDEALVREENETEHAFNERFRNERVYRGRLEAIKLTGDPNVPRGEYTFVADNLANDGIVEIAEHPPFAGARMVKSRGHIASMGFLYGIVPPCMIEFGGNTVDTLADKFVESRLILISHDCLAQYWVGFGHISYFERVDIDQFLKP
;
A
#
# COMPACT_ATOMS: atom_id res chain seq x y z
N MET A 1 3.96 25.90 4.28
CA MET A 1 3.43 27.15 3.70
C MET A 1 3.28 28.24 4.76
N GLU A 2 3.09 27.87 6.03
CA GLU A 2 2.96 28.83 7.12
C GLU A 2 4.22 29.68 7.35
N LEU A 3 5.42 29.09 7.40
CA LEU A 3 6.67 29.86 7.52
C LEU A 3 6.87 30.86 6.37
N SER A 4 6.52 30.48 5.13
CA SER A 4 6.60 31.38 3.97
C SER A 4 5.57 32.50 4.00
N ILE A 5 4.43 32.31 4.67
CA ILE A 5 3.42 33.36 4.87
C ILE A 5 3.88 34.29 5.99
N VAL A 6 4.34 33.72 7.12
CA VAL A 6 4.86 34.46 8.28
C VAL A 6 6.06 35.33 7.90
N SER A 7 6.95 34.83 7.03
CA SER A 7 8.13 35.57 6.58
C SER A 7 7.82 36.80 5.72
N GLN A 8 6.59 36.92 5.20
CA GLN A 8 6.14 38.06 4.40
C GLN A 8 5.48 39.17 5.25
N VAL A 9 5.26 38.95 6.55
CA VAL A 9 4.52 39.90 7.41
C VAL A 9 5.39 41.08 7.84
N CYS A 10 6.59 40.84 8.37
CA CYS A 10 7.51 41.90 8.76
C CYS A 10 8.96 41.38 8.84
N ARG A 11 9.93 42.30 8.88
CA ARG A 11 11.37 41.95 8.92
C ARG A 11 11.76 41.04 10.09
N ARG A 12 11.21 41.26 11.29
CA ARG A 12 11.51 40.40 12.44
C ARG A 12 10.99 38.98 12.24
N LEU A 13 9.76 38.84 11.73
CA LEU A 13 9.17 37.53 11.44
C LEU A 13 9.88 36.83 10.27
N HIS A 14 10.38 37.60 9.30
CA HIS A 14 11.25 37.09 8.25
C HIS A 14 12.54 36.48 8.82
N GLU A 15 13.27 37.22 9.66
CA GLU A 15 14.49 36.76 10.31
C GLU A 15 14.24 35.51 11.17
N HIS A 16 13.10 35.44 11.88
CA HIS A 16 12.72 34.24 12.64
C HIS A 16 12.33 33.06 11.74
N ALA A 17 11.55 33.27 10.68
CA ALA A 17 11.10 32.21 9.78
C ALA A 17 12.25 31.59 8.95
N ASP A 18 13.31 32.35 8.71
CA ASP A 18 14.51 31.87 8.04
C ASP A 18 15.47 31.09 8.96
N ALA A 19 15.21 31.05 10.28
CA ALA A 19 16.02 30.26 11.20
C ALA A 19 15.91 28.74 10.90
N ASP A 20 17.07 28.10 10.71
CA ASP A 20 17.14 26.74 10.17
C ASP A 20 16.53 25.67 11.08
N ILE A 21 16.45 25.95 12.39
CA ILE A 21 15.81 25.07 13.38
C ILE A 21 14.35 24.76 13.06
N HIS A 22 13.62 25.71 12.47
CA HIS A 22 12.23 25.46 12.09
C HIS A 22 12.15 24.51 10.89
N TRP A 23 13.03 24.70 9.91
CA TRP A 23 13.12 23.84 8.72
C TRP A 23 13.59 22.43 9.07
N GLN A 24 14.52 22.29 10.01
CA GLN A 24 14.94 21.00 10.56
C GLN A 24 13.75 20.20 11.11
N ARG A 25 12.90 20.84 11.93
CA ARG A 25 11.68 20.20 12.48
C ARG A 25 10.73 19.74 11.38
N TYR A 26 10.51 20.56 10.35
CA TYR A 26 9.67 20.18 9.21
C TYR A 26 10.27 19.01 8.43
N VAL A 27 11.58 18.99 8.17
CA VAL A 27 12.22 17.85 7.51
C VAL A 27 12.06 16.58 8.34
N HIS A 28 12.36 16.63 9.64
CA HIS A 28 12.21 15.47 10.54
C HIS A 28 10.77 14.96 10.63
N SER A 29 9.76 15.84 10.63
CA SER A 29 8.35 15.42 10.60
C SER A 29 7.94 14.65 9.34
N ASN A 30 8.71 14.76 8.26
CA ASN A 30 8.49 14.04 7.02
C ASN A 30 9.34 12.77 6.89
N LEU A 31 10.09 12.40 7.93
CA LEU A 31 11.01 11.25 7.93
C LEU A 31 10.81 10.35 9.16
N PRO A 32 9.59 9.82 9.41
CA PRO A 32 9.38 8.88 10.51
C PRO A 32 10.22 7.62 10.27
N GLY A 33 10.94 7.15 11.29
CA GLY A 33 11.80 5.95 11.19
C GLY A 33 13.11 6.13 10.40
N ASN A 34 13.39 7.33 9.87
CA ASN A 34 14.64 7.65 9.16
C ASN A 34 15.15 9.06 9.53
N PRO A 35 15.55 9.27 10.80
CA PRO A 35 15.97 10.58 11.27
C PRO A 35 17.35 10.96 10.74
N ILE A 36 17.45 12.10 10.04
CA ILE A 36 18.72 12.62 9.56
C ILE A 36 19.43 13.49 10.60
N SER A 37 20.76 13.44 10.60
CA SER A 37 21.62 14.19 11.53
C SER A 37 22.10 15.53 10.97
N SER A 38 22.04 15.70 9.64
CA SER A 38 22.60 16.85 8.94
C SER A 38 21.82 17.15 7.67
N PRO A 39 21.78 18.42 7.20
CA PRO A 39 21.17 18.78 5.93
C PRO A 39 22.04 18.39 4.72
N TYR A 40 23.22 17.80 4.93
CA TYR A 40 24.10 17.34 3.85
C TYR A 40 23.29 16.56 2.78
N PRO A 41 23.57 16.76 1.48
CA PRO A 41 24.60 17.61 0.86
C PRO A 41 24.27 19.11 0.78
N PHE A 42 23.14 19.55 1.32
CA PHE A 42 22.74 20.95 1.35
C PHE A 42 23.41 21.70 2.50
N LYS A 43 23.47 23.04 2.41
CA LYS A 43 24.10 23.86 3.46
C LYS A 43 23.18 24.04 4.67
N THR A 44 21.87 24.02 4.45
CA THR A 44 20.85 24.28 5.47
C THR A 44 19.66 23.36 5.29
N PHE A 45 18.91 23.07 6.37
CA PHE A 45 17.66 22.32 6.31
C PHE A 45 16.60 23.04 5.47
N ARG A 46 16.64 24.38 5.41
CA ARG A 46 15.79 25.17 4.52
C ARG A 46 16.03 24.85 3.04
N GLU A 47 17.29 24.84 2.59
CA GLU A 47 17.66 24.47 1.22
C GLU A 47 17.20 23.05 0.89
N LEU A 48 17.46 22.12 1.81
CA LEU A 48 17.02 20.73 1.71
C LEU A 48 15.50 20.63 1.54
N TYR A 49 14.74 21.28 2.42
CA TYR A 49 13.28 21.25 2.39
C TYR A 49 12.75 21.76 1.04
N ILE A 50 13.26 22.90 0.57
CA ILE A 50 12.83 23.53 -0.68
C ILE A 50 13.14 22.66 -1.90
N CYS A 51 14.25 21.93 -1.91
CA CYS A 51 14.65 21.09 -3.04
C CYS A 51 13.65 19.94 -3.31
N HIS A 52 13.04 19.42 -2.25
CA HIS A 52 12.13 18.28 -2.32
C HIS A 52 10.66 18.65 -2.18
N ASP A 53 10.32 19.91 -1.91
CA ASP A 53 8.92 20.35 -1.92
C ASP A 53 8.32 20.18 -3.34
N PRO A 54 7.09 19.67 -3.51
CA PRO A 54 6.16 19.20 -2.47
C PRO A 54 6.25 17.69 -2.10
N TYR A 55 7.25 16.96 -2.56
CA TYR A 55 7.35 15.48 -2.51
C TYR A 55 7.72 14.87 -1.15
N TRP A 56 7.82 15.66 -0.08
CA TRP A 56 8.10 15.16 1.28
C TRP A 56 7.06 14.18 1.81
N PHE A 57 5.84 14.19 1.28
CA PHE A 57 4.81 13.21 1.64
C PHE A 57 5.24 11.77 1.29
N ILE A 58 6.09 11.58 0.27
CA ILE A 58 6.55 10.27 -0.19
C ILE A 58 7.32 9.52 0.92
N PRO A 59 8.44 10.05 1.45
CA PRO A 59 9.14 9.41 2.55
C PRO A 59 8.38 9.53 3.89
N LYS A 60 7.49 10.51 4.05
CA LYS A 60 6.64 10.63 5.26
C LYS A 60 5.77 9.40 5.45
N HIS A 61 5.13 8.91 4.39
CA HIS A 61 4.27 7.74 4.48
C HIS A 61 5.03 6.42 4.40
N LYS A 62 6.30 6.43 3.94
CA LYS A 62 7.24 5.30 3.80
C LYS A 62 6.79 4.19 2.85
N PHE A 63 5.56 3.74 2.99
CA PHE A 63 4.96 2.57 2.40
C PHE A 63 3.99 2.96 1.29
N TRP A 64 4.10 2.32 0.13
CA TRP A 64 3.24 2.59 -1.02
C TRP A 64 2.91 1.31 -1.79
N PHE A 65 1.68 1.17 -2.25
CA PHE A 65 1.21 0.08 -3.10
C PHE A 65 0.55 0.65 -4.35
N SER A 66 0.51 -0.11 -5.44
CA SER A 66 0.14 0.43 -6.75
C SER A 66 -0.88 -0.37 -7.54
N ASP A 67 -1.47 0.30 -8.52
CA ASP A 67 -2.45 -0.24 -9.46
C ASP A 67 -1.84 -1.04 -10.62
N ARG A 68 -0.55 -1.40 -10.54
CA ARG A 68 0.16 -2.03 -11.64
C ARG A 68 -0.42 -3.41 -11.98
N HIS A 69 -0.94 -3.57 -13.19
CA HIS A 69 -1.53 -4.83 -13.70
C HIS A 69 -2.62 -5.41 -12.78
N LEU A 70 -2.66 -6.74 -12.60
CA LEU A 70 -3.52 -7.45 -11.64
C LEU A 70 -2.83 -7.59 -10.28
N THR A 71 -1.52 -7.80 -10.31
CA THR A 71 -0.72 -8.17 -9.15
C THR A 71 -0.36 -7.00 -8.24
N GLY A 72 -0.35 -5.77 -8.76
CA GLY A 72 0.19 -4.62 -8.05
C GLY A 72 1.71 -4.66 -7.91
N GLN A 73 2.22 -3.62 -7.29
CA GLN A 73 3.62 -3.49 -6.89
C GLN A 73 3.68 -2.65 -5.62
N MET A 74 4.52 -3.07 -4.68
CA MET A 74 4.76 -2.34 -3.43
C MET A 74 6.15 -1.74 -3.41
N ILE A 75 6.28 -0.55 -2.85
CA ILE A 75 7.55 0.14 -2.67
C ILE A 75 7.70 0.68 -1.24
N VAL A 76 8.94 0.72 -0.77
CA VAL A 76 9.34 1.46 0.42
C VAL A 76 10.17 2.66 -0.02
N ALA A 77 9.76 3.85 0.40
CA ALA A 77 10.37 5.12 0.09
C ALA A 77 11.03 5.75 1.31
N GLN A 78 12.19 6.35 1.10
CA GLN A 78 13.03 6.91 2.14
C GLN A 78 13.86 8.07 1.59
N TYR A 79 14.49 8.82 2.49
CA TYR A 79 15.47 9.84 2.14
C TYR A 79 16.89 9.32 2.42
N ASP A 80 17.80 9.45 1.46
CA ASP A 80 19.23 9.14 1.63
C ASP A 80 20.00 10.45 1.90
N GLN A 81 20.39 10.67 3.15
CA GLN A 81 21.18 11.83 3.60
C GLN A 81 22.51 11.96 2.85
N ARG A 82 23.18 10.86 2.51
CA ARG A 82 24.50 10.92 1.84
C ARG A 82 24.39 11.48 0.43
N ARG A 83 23.27 11.26 -0.26
CA ARG A 83 23.06 11.72 -1.64
C ARG A 83 22.14 12.93 -1.73
N GLY A 84 21.36 13.19 -0.68
CA GLY A 84 20.34 14.22 -0.67
C GLY A 84 19.12 13.89 -1.53
N VAL A 85 18.78 12.59 -1.68
CA VAL A 85 17.74 12.14 -2.61
C VAL A 85 16.60 11.46 -1.88
N ILE A 86 15.37 11.63 -2.39
CA ILE A 86 14.25 10.76 -2.04
C ILE A 86 14.27 9.59 -3.01
N GLU A 87 14.36 8.36 -2.49
CA GLU A 87 14.41 7.13 -3.27
C GLU A 87 13.34 6.15 -2.82
N GLY A 88 12.79 5.38 -3.75
CA GLY A 88 11.79 4.36 -3.48
C GLY A 88 12.12 3.08 -4.22
N TYR A 89 12.06 1.95 -3.51
CA TYR A 89 12.47 0.64 -4.02
C TYR A 89 11.35 -0.38 -3.87
N GLN A 90 11.30 -1.33 -4.80
CA GLN A 90 10.31 -2.39 -4.76
C GLN A 90 10.55 -3.34 -3.58
N LEU A 91 9.49 -3.62 -2.83
CA LEU A 91 9.44 -4.68 -1.83
C LEU A 91 9.02 -5.99 -2.51
N LEU A 92 9.75 -7.07 -2.25
CA LEU A 92 9.55 -8.38 -2.86
C LEU A 92 9.41 -9.45 -1.76
N GLY A 93 8.42 -10.32 -1.89
CA GLY A 93 8.34 -11.58 -1.16
C GLY A 93 8.88 -12.71 -2.05
N ILE A 94 9.79 -13.51 -1.52
CA ILE A 94 10.38 -14.65 -2.24
C ILE A 94 10.11 -15.90 -1.42
N ARG A 95 9.56 -16.93 -2.05
CA ARG A 95 9.48 -18.26 -1.45
C ARG A 95 10.87 -18.88 -1.36
N ASN A 96 11.23 -19.38 -0.18
CA ASN A 96 12.49 -20.10 0.03
C ASN A 96 12.39 -21.60 -0.28
N ARG A 97 11.22 -22.22 -0.02
CA ARG A 97 11.02 -23.67 -0.13
C ARG A 97 9.64 -24.01 -0.69
N ASP A 98 9.61 -24.90 -1.68
CA ASP A 98 8.39 -25.50 -2.20
C ASP A 98 8.05 -26.81 -1.48
N GLY A 99 6.76 -27.15 -1.46
CA GLY A 99 6.24 -28.43 -0.99
C GLY A 99 5.27 -28.30 0.18
N SER A 100 4.78 -29.45 0.62
CA SER A 100 3.88 -29.58 1.75
C SER A 100 4.15 -30.90 2.48
N GLU A 101 3.67 -30.99 3.71
CA GLU A 101 3.67 -32.21 4.51
C GLU A 101 2.27 -32.52 5.02
N PRO A 102 1.91 -33.81 5.20
CA PRO A 102 0.63 -34.16 5.78
C PRO A 102 0.55 -33.68 7.23
N TRP A 103 -0.63 -33.28 7.67
CA TRP A 103 -0.88 -32.89 9.05
C TRP A 103 -1.05 -34.15 9.91
N ASP A 104 -0.38 -34.20 11.06
CA ASP A 104 -0.40 -35.37 11.94
C ASP A 104 -1.80 -35.77 12.41
N GLU A 105 -2.69 -34.79 12.65
CA GLU A 105 -4.08 -35.03 13.08
C GLU A 105 -4.96 -35.59 11.94
N ASP A 106 -4.72 -35.14 10.71
CA ASP A 106 -5.46 -35.55 9.52
C ASP A 106 -4.51 -35.63 8.32
N GLN A 107 -4.17 -36.87 7.94
CA GLN A 107 -3.27 -37.15 6.82
C GLN A 107 -3.85 -36.76 5.46
N GLY A 108 -5.15 -36.45 5.38
CA GLY A 108 -5.80 -35.88 4.20
C GLY A 108 -5.57 -34.36 4.07
N VAL A 109 -5.06 -33.72 5.11
CA VAL A 109 -4.76 -32.28 5.14
C VAL A 109 -3.25 -32.07 4.98
N HIS A 110 -2.87 -31.14 4.12
CA HIS A 110 -1.48 -30.81 3.83
C HIS A 110 -1.11 -29.41 4.29
N ILE A 111 -0.08 -29.31 5.12
CA ILE A 111 0.53 -28.05 5.56
C ILE A 111 1.58 -27.65 4.53
N HIS A 112 1.39 -26.50 3.87
CA HIS A 112 2.38 -25.96 2.94
C HIS A 112 3.56 -25.38 3.69
N TYR A 113 4.77 -25.64 3.19
CA TYR A 113 5.98 -25.02 3.73
C TYR A 113 5.90 -23.50 3.55
N PHE A 114 6.32 -22.77 4.59
CA PHE A 114 6.24 -21.32 4.61
C PHE A 114 7.48 -20.73 5.26
N GLU A 115 8.36 -20.21 4.41
CA GLU A 115 9.60 -19.51 4.80
C GLU A 115 9.77 -18.32 3.84
N PRO A 116 8.91 -17.29 3.94
CA PRO A 116 8.98 -16.14 3.03
C PRO A 116 10.22 -15.30 3.35
N ILE A 117 10.92 -14.87 2.30
CA ILE A 117 12.02 -13.93 2.41
C ILE A 117 11.56 -12.59 1.83
N VAL A 118 11.32 -11.62 2.70
CA VAL A 118 10.97 -10.26 2.29
C VAL A 118 12.24 -9.43 2.09
N LYS A 119 12.41 -8.85 0.91
CA LYS A 119 13.61 -8.07 0.53
C LYS A 119 13.24 -6.80 -0.22
N LEU A 120 14.11 -5.80 -0.08
CA LEU A 120 14.04 -4.56 -0.85
C LEU A 120 14.98 -4.63 -2.06
N HIS A 121 14.45 -4.46 -3.27
CA HIS A 121 15.23 -4.49 -4.51
C HIS A 121 15.97 -3.17 -4.74
N ARG A 122 17.16 -3.05 -4.13
CA ARG A 122 17.96 -1.80 -4.08
C ARG A 122 18.68 -1.45 -5.39
N ASP A 123 18.82 -2.39 -6.31
CA ASP A 123 19.57 -2.17 -7.55
C ASP A 123 18.78 -1.34 -8.58
N LYS A 124 17.45 -1.32 -8.47
CA LYS A 124 16.57 -0.63 -9.41
C LYS A 124 15.54 0.23 -8.68
N PRO A 125 15.82 1.52 -8.44
CA PRO A 125 14.84 2.42 -7.84
C PRO A 125 13.62 2.59 -8.76
N ILE A 126 12.43 2.64 -8.14
CA ILE A 126 11.16 2.99 -8.78
C ILE A 126 10.89 4.49 -8.67
N LEU A 127 11.40 5.13 -7.60
CA LEU A 127 11.39 6.57 -7.40
C LEU A 127 12.81 7.08 -7.16
N GLN A 128 13.16 8.22 -7.77
CA GLN A 128 14.39 8.93 -7.44
C GLN A 128 14.25 10.43 -7.74
N PHE A 129 14.26 11.25 -6.69
CA PHE A 129 14.30 12.70 -6.79
C PHE A 129 15.71 13.18 -6.46
N ASN A 130 16.44 13.59 -7.50
CA ASN A 130 17.83 14.02 -7.39
C ASN A 130 17.98 15.51 -7.09
N THR A 131 19.14 15.87 -6.53
CA THR A 131 19.56 17.25 -6.20
C THR A 131 19.83 18.11 -7.44
N SER A 132 20.01 17.51 -8.62
CA SER A 132 20.24 18.22 -9.89
C SER A 132 19.08 19.14 -10.26
N SER A 133 17.87 18.88 -9.75
CA SER A 133 16.74 19.81 -9.85
C SER A 133 17.08 21.18 -9.25
N PHE A 134 17.75 21.21 -8.09
CA PHE A 134 18.19 22.46 -7.45
C PHE A 134 19.30 23.16 -8.24
N GLN A 135 20.28 22.42 -8.75
CA GLN A 135 21.35 23.03 -9.56
C GLN A 135 20.84 23.60 -10.89
N ASN A 136 19.84 22.95 -11.52
CA ASN A 136 19.17 23.48 -12.69
C ASN A 136 18.32 24.71 -12.35
N LEU A 137 17.59 24.70 -11.22
CA LEU A 137 16.86 25.86 -10.70
C LEU A 137 17.80 27.05 -10.42
N VAL A 138 18.95 26.82 -9.80
CA VAL A 138 19.97 27.85 -9.53
C VAL A 138 20.66 28.33 -10.82
N ARG A 139 20.88 27.45 -11.81
CA ARG A 139 21.43 27.83 -13.12
C ARG A 139 20.45 28.67 -13.94
N GLU A 140 19.16 28.37 -13.91
CA GLU A 140 18.13 29.23 -14.53
C GLU A 140 18.07 30.61 -13.87
N GLU A 141 18.17 30.67 -12.53
CA GLU A 141 18.29 31.94 -11.80
C GLU A 141 19.57 32.73 -12.15
N SER A 142 20.67 32.03 -12.46
CA SER A 142 21.97 32.65 -12.79
C SER A 142 22.11 33.09 -14.25
N SER A 143 21.29 32.54 -15.16
CA SER A 143 21.32 32.82 -16.60
C SER A 143 20.25 33.82 -17.03
N ALA A 144 19.23 34.08 -16.20
CA ALA A 144 18.33 35.21 -16.32
C ALA A 144 18.98 36.48 -15.75
N GLY A 145 19.80 37.15 -16.55
CA GLY A 145 20.37 38.44 -16.20
C GLY A 145 19.27 39.43 -15.79
N GLY A 146 19.36 39.93 -14.55
CA GLY A 146 18.76 41.17 -14.09
C GLY A 146 17.29 41.40 -14.44
N SER A 147 16.36 40.62 -13.87
CA SER A 147 14.97 41.05 -13.76
C SER A 147 14.26 40.30 -12.64
N SER A 148 13.83 41.07 -11.64
CA SER A 148 12.80 40.82 -10.62
C SER A 148 12.57 39.40 -10.11
N PHE A 149 12.67 39.27 -8.79
CA PHE A 149 12.36 38.15 -7.90
C PHE A 149 10.86 37.72 -7.93
N THR A 150 10.23 37.63 -9.11
CA THR A 150 8.78 37.45 -9.29
C THR A 150 8.40 36.57 -10.49
N ARG A 151 9.21 35.58 -10.89
CA ARG A 151 8.61 34.37 -11.46
C ARG A 151 8.17 33.50 -10.30
N THR A 152 6.93 33.70 -9.86
CA THR A 152 6.23 32.72 -9.04
C THR A 152 6.49 31.34 -9.62
N ARG A 153 7.14 30.46 -8.84
CA ARG A 153 7.39 29.07 -9.22
C ARG A 153 6.03 28.48 -9.60
N GLN A 154 5.74 28.39 -10.90
CA GLN A 154 4.47 27.87 -11.36
C GLN A 154 4.38 26.42 -10.88
N PHE A 155 3.26 26.08 -10.26
CA PHE A 155 3.00 24.73 -9.78
C PHE A 155 3.13 23.76 -10.97
N GLN A 156 4.03 22.77 -10.85
CA GLN A 156 4.21 21.74 -11.84
C GLN A 156 3.69 20.43 -11.27
N ALA A 157 2.61 19.92 -11.87
CA ALA A 157 2.02 18.65 -11.47
C ALA A 157 2.92 17.46 -11.83
N GLU A 158 3.80 17.59 -12.82
CA GLU A 158 4.66 16.51 -13.33
C GLU A 158 6.14 16.90 -13.21
N LYS A 159 6.96 16.00 -12.66
CA LYS A 159 8.40 16.20 -12.47
C LYS A 159 9.18 15.00 -13.01
N PRO A 160 10.18 15.23 -13.88
CA PRO A 160 11.06 14.18 -14.34
C PRO A 160 11.91 13.58 -13.21
N MET A 161 12.07 12.26 -13.25
CA MET A 161 12.99 11.50 -12.41
C MET A 161 14.19 11.08 -13.25
N LEU A 162 15.38 11.51 -12.84
CA LEU A 162 16.62 11.06 -13.45
C LEU A 162 16.98 9.68 -12.89
N MET A 163 16.35 8.65 -13.45
CA MET A 163 16.59 7.26 -13.10
C MET A 163 17.87 6.76 -13.73
N ASN A 164 18.76 6.18 -12.90
CA ASN A 164 19.95 5.40 -13.29
C ASN A 164 20.90 6.10 -14.29
N GLN A 165 22.17 6.24 -13.92
CA GLN A 165 23.20 6.87 -14.76
C GLN A 165 23.59 6.02 -15.99
N GLY A 166 22.66 5.83 -16.95
CA GLY A 166 22.97 5.45 -18.33
C GLY A 166 22.64 4.03 -18.81
N SER A 167 22.05 3.14 -17.99
CA SER A 167 21.77 1.75 -18.40
C SER A 167 20.30 1.43 -18.76
N ASP A 168 19.33 2.16 -18.20
CA ASP A 168 17.90 1.97 -18.48
C ASP A 168 17.44 3.03 -19.49
N PRO A 169 17.00 2.66 -20.71
CA PRO A 169 16.58 3.61 -21.73
C PRO A 169 15.21 4.25 -21.44
N ARG A 170 14.56 3.86 -20.33
CA ARG A 170 13.23 4.34 -19.97
C ARG A 170 13.29 5.69 -19.27
N PHE A 171 12.51 6.63 -19.78
CA PHE A 171 12.20 7.87 -19.10
C PHE A 171 11.19 7.60 -17.99
N SER A 172 11.23 8.38 -16.92
CA SER A 172 10.29 8.25 -15.82
C SER A 172 9.96 9.61 -15.23
N ASN A 173 8.67 9.89 -15.04
CA ASN A 173 8.18 11.09 -14.39
C ASN A 173 7.28 10.72 -13.21
N VAL A 174 7.27 11.53 -12.16
CA VAL A 174 6.22 11.51 -11.15
C VAL A 174 5.20 12.58 -11.45
N ILE A 175 3.93 12.22 -11.33
CA ILE A 175 2.81 13.13 -11.47
C ILE A 175 2.04 13.16 -10.15
N LEU A 176 1.79 14.35 -9.62
CA LEU A 176 0.96 14.56 -8.44
C LEU A 176 -0.48 14.17 -8.76
N ALA A 177 -1.12 13.42 -7.86
CA ALA A 177 -2.50 12.98 -8.03
C ALA A 177 -3.48 14.03 -7.51
N LYS A 178 -4.71 14.00 -8.04
CA LYS A 178 -5.85 14.78 -7.57
C LYS A 178 -6.94 13.85 -7.05
N PRO A 179 -7.42 14.02 -5.80
CA PRO A 179 -8.55 13.25 -5.29
C PRO A 179 -9.80 13.40 -6.17
N LEU A 180 -10.54 12.31 -6.33
CA LEU A 180 -11.86 12.33 -6.93
C LEU A 180 -12.82 13.12 -6.05
N THR A 181 -13.73 13.86 -6.67
CA THR A 181 -14.85 14.47 -5.93
C THR A 181 -15.84 13.38 -5.52
N GLU A 182 -16.55 13.62 -4.43
CA GLU A 182 -17.53 12.66 -3.89
C GLU A 182 -18.56 12.22 -4.93
N ALA A 183 -19.07 13.16 -5.75
CA ALA A 183 -20.04 12.85 -6.79
C ALA A 183 -19.50 11.86 -7.84
N ILE A 184 -18.25 12.06 -8.30
CA ILE A 184 -17.62 11.16 -9.29
C ILE A 184 -17.28 9.82 -8.63
N LEU A 185 -16.85 9.84 -7.37
CA LEU A 185 -16.55 8.63 -6.62
C LEU A 185 -17.79 7.75 -6.51
N GLN A 186 -18.92 8.29 -6.03
CA GLN A 186 -20.17 7.55 -5.91
C GLN A 186 -20.62 6.95 -7.25
N GLU A 187 -20.56 7.73 -8.34
CA GLU A 187 -20.89 7.23 -9.68
C GLU A 187 -20.03 6.03 -10.10
N ARG A 188 -18.70 6.13 -9.92
CA ARG A 188 -17.77 5.07 -10.34
C ARG A 188 -17.87 3.83 -9.46
N MET A 189 -18.14 4.00 -8.17
CA MET A 189 -18.25 2.92 -7.19
C MET A 189 -19.49 2.03 -7.40
N LEU A 190 -20.48 2.49 -8.18
CA LEU A 190 -21.60 1.68 -8.62
C LEU A 190 -21.22 0.67 -9.72
N SER A 191 -20.08 0.87 -10.39
CA SER A 191 -19.60 -0.08 -11.38
C SER A 191 -19.05 -1.32 -10.69
N GLU A 192 -19.31 -2.48 -11.28
CA GLU A 192 -18.67 -3.74 -10.89
C GLU A 192 -17.15 -3.66 -11.09
N PHE A 193 -16.43 -4.68 -10.60
CA PHE A 193 -14.99 -4.80 -10.78
C PHE A 193 -14.58 -4.47 -12.23
N PRO A 194 -13.65 -3.54 -12.48
CA PRO A 194 -12.68 -2.94 -11.54
C PRO A 194 -13.12 -1.60 -10.90
N TYR A 195 -14.39 -1.48 -10.49
CA TYR A 195 -14.94 -0.36 -9.71
C TYR A 195 -14.76 1.01 -10.37
N GLY A 196 -15.00 1.07 -11.68
CA GLY A 196 -14.82 2.31 -12.46
C GLY A 196 -13.37 2.83 -12.47
N ASN A 197 -12.39 1.95 -12.20
CA ASN A 197 -10.99 2.29 -12.01
C ASN A 197 -10.78 3.35 -10.93
N VAL A 198 -11.45 3.20 -9.79
CA VAL A 198 -11.19 3.98 -8.59
C VAL A 198 -9.99 3.36 -7.85
N TRP A 199 -9.06 4.21 -7.38
CA TRP A 199 -7.85 3.78 -6.69
C TRP A 199 -7.64 4.50 -5.35
N PRO A 200 -7.34 3.81 -4.23
CA PRO A 200 -7.32 2.34 -4.07
C PRO A 200 -8.69 1.70 -4.35
N PRO A 201 -8.79 0.36 -4.42
CA PRO A 201 -10.07 -0.34 -4.52
C PRO A 201 -10.92 -0.19 -3.24
N PRO A 202 -12.26 -0.33 -3.33
CA PRO A 202 -13.22 -0.05 -2.27
C PRO A 202 -12.91 -0.68 -0.90
N GLN A 203 -12.45 -1.92 -0.91
CA GLN A 203 -12.24 -2.72 0.29
C GLN A 203 -10.98 -2.28 1.04
N ILE A 204 -10.01 -1.63 0.38
CA ILE A 204 -8.87 -1.03 1.06
C ILE A 204 -9.33 0.30 1.69
N PRO A 205 -9.28 0.46 3.02
CA PRO A 205 -9.63 1.71 3.67
C PRO A 205 -8.70 2.83 3.22
N ALA A 206 -9.27 3.98 2.86
CA ALA A 206 -8.53 5.14 2.37
C ALA A 206 -9.28 6.44 2.70
N ALA A 207 -8.56 7.49 3.08
CA ALA A 207 -9.17 8.80 3.38
C ALA A 207 -9.80 9.45 2.14
N HIS A 208 -9.19 9.24 0.97
CA HIS A 208 -9.71 9.63 -0.33
C HIS A 208 -9.18 8.71 -1.43
N ARG A 209 -9.78 8.81 -2.61
CA ARG A 209 -9.43 7.98 -3.78
C ARG A 209 -9.14 8.85 -4.99
N VAL A 210 -8.36 8.34 -5.92
CA VAL A 210 -7.91 8.99 -7.15
C VAL A 210 -8.31 8.13 -8.37
N PRO A 211 -8.26 8.66 -9.59
CA PRO A 211 -8.39 7.84 -10.79
C PRO A 211 -7.23 6.82 -10.87
N GLY A 212 -7.56 5.54 -10.97
CA GLY A 212 -6.63 4.46 -11.30
C GLY A 212 -6.52 4.23 -12.81
N GLN A 213 -5.64 3.31 -13.19
CA GLN A 213 -5.42 2.92 -14.58
C GLN A 213 -6.20 1.65 -14.94
N ALA A 214 -6.70 1.61 -16.18
CA ALA A 214 -7.43 0.45 -16.69
C ALA A 214 -6.52 -0.78 -16.76
N MET A 215 -6.96 -1.88 -16.18
CA MET A 215 -6.21 -3.13 -16.12
C MET A 215 -6.18 -3.78 -17.51
N GLY A 216 -4.99 -4.02 -18.07
CA GLY A 216 -4.80 -4.47 -19.46
C GLY A 216 -5.39 -5.84 -19.84
N VAL A 217 -6.08 -6.54 -18.92
CA VAL A 217 -6.72 -7.85 -19.15
C VAL A 217 -8.21 -7.74 -19.46
N PHE A 218 -8.87 -6.65 -19.04
CA PHE A 218 -10.26 -6.42 -19.43
C PHE A 218 -10.31 -5.92 -20.87
N PRO A 219 -11.19 -6.49 -21.73
CA PRO A 219 -11.32 -6.04 -23.11
C PRO A 219 -11.53 -4.53 -23.14
N ARG A 220 -10.87 -3.86 -24.08
CA ARG A 220 -11.07 -2.44 -24.44
C ARG A 220 -12.48 -2.19 -25.03
N SER A 221 -13.53 -2.78 -24.45
CA SER A 221 -14.89 -2.82 -24.99
C SER A 221 -15.79 -1.70 -24.50
N SER A 222 -15.42 -0.93 -23.47
CA SER A 222 -16.17 0.26 -23.08
C SER A 222 -15.90 1.41 -24.05
N ARG A 223 -16.86 1.67 -24.96
CA ARG A 223 -16.83 2.73 -26.00
C ARG A 223 -16.73 4.18 -25.48
N ASN A 224 -16.51 4.40 -24.18
CA ASN A 224 -16.34 5.71 -23.54
C ASN A 224 -14.97 5.80 -22.84
N ILE A 225 -13.89 5.53 -23.56
CA ILE A 225 -12.53 5.64 -23.03
C ILE A 225 -12.18 7.13 -22.93
N ARG A 226 -12.32 7.72 -21.74
CA ARG A 226 -11.50 8.89 -21.40
C ARG A 226 -10.03 8.45 -21.56
N PRO A 227 -9.17 9.25 -22.23
CA PRO A 227 -7.75 8.92 -22.32
C PRO A 227 -7.22 8.66 -20.90
N PRO A 228 -6.32 7.68 -20.71
CA PRO A 228 -5.64 7.51 -19.44
C PRO A 228 -5.03 8.86 -19.09
N PHE A 229 -5.52 9.43 -17.98
CA PHE A 229 -5.07 10.72 -17.48
C PHE A 229 -5.51 11.95 -18.32
N ALA A 230 -6.77 12.38 -18.20
CA ALA A 230 -7.19 13.66 -18.76
C ALA A 230 -6.46 14.81 -18.05
N SER A 231 -6.17 15.92 -18.74
CA SER A 231 -5.52 17.08 -18.12
C SER A 231 -6.30 17.63 -16.92
N THR A 232 -7.63 17.39 -16.88
CA THR A 232 -8.52 17.73 -15.76
C THR A 232 -8.25 16.94 -14.47
N ASP A 233 -7.61 15.77 -14.60
CA ASP A 233 -7.32 14.85 -13.50
C ASP A 233 -5.98 15.20 -12.83
N ARG A 234 -5.25 16.19 -13.36
CA ARG A 234 -4.05 16.75 -12.74
C ARG A 234 -4.43 17.88 -11.78
N PRO A 235 -3.78 17.98 -10.61
CA PRO A 235 -3.96 19.15 -9.77
C PRO A 235 -3.48 20.41 -10.50
N ALA A 236 -4.23 21.49 -10.43
CA ALA A 236 -3.82 22.79 -10.99
C ALA A 236 -2.95 23.59 -10.01
N ASN A 237 -3.04 23.28 -8.72
CA ASN A 237 -2.40 23.97 -7.62
C ASN A 237 -2.17 23.01 -6.45
N ARG A 238 -1.43 23.48 -5.44
CA ARG A 238 -1.05 22.67 -4.27
C ARG A 238 -2.24 22.22 -3.42
N SER A 239 -3.33 23.01 -3.33
CA SER A 239 -4.51 22.62 -2.54
C SER A 239 -5.33 21.50 -3.16
N GLU A 240 -5.16 21.24 -4.46
CA GLU A 240 -5.82 20.12 -5.15
C GLU A 240 -5.00 18.82 -5.12
N MET A 241 -3.73 18.88 -4.71
CA MET A 241 -2.87 17.70 -4.74
C MET A 241 -3.16 16.75 -3.58
N SER A 242 -3.11 15.46 -3.86
CA SER A 242 -3.10 14.40 -2.85
C SER A 242 -1.71 14.26 -2.23
N ASP A 243 -1.63 14.10 -0.91
CA ASP A 243 -0.43 13.67 -0.19
C ASP A 243 -0.41 12.16 0.10
N GLN A 244 -1.48 11.44 -0.24
CA GLN A 244 -1.62 9.98 -0.07
C GLN A 244 -1.60 9.19 -1.39
N ALA A 245 -1.38 9.88 -2.53
CA ALA A 245 -1.34 9.24 -3.84
C ALA A 245 -0.52 10.05 -4.86
N PHE A 246 0.10 9.35 -5.81
CA PHE A 246 0.80 9.92 -6.96
C PHE A 246 0.82 8.93 -8.12
N HIS A 247 1.23 9.37 -9.30
CA HIS A 247 1.42 8.51 -10.48
C HIS A 247 2.88 8.49 -10.90
N VAL A 248 3.34 7.35 -11.41
CA VAL A 248 4.62 7.19 -12.10
C VAL A 248 4.34 6.89 -13.56
N ARG A 249 4.85 7.73 -14.44
CA ARG A 249 4.75 7.57 -15.89
C ARG A 249 6.10 7.12 -16.43
N GLN A 250 6.15 6.02 -17.18
CA GLN A 250 7.37 5.50 -17.80
C GLN A 250 7.16 5.27 -19.29
N TRP A 251 8.17 5.55 -20.11
CA TRP A 251 8.13 5.30 -21.57
C TRP A 251 9.55 5.18 -22.12
N MET A 252 9.68 4.66 -23.34
CA MET A 252 10.91 4.75 -24.12
C MET A 252 10.74 5.75 -25.27
N GLU A 253 11.78 6.51 -25.57
CA GLU A 253 11.83 7.32 -26.78
C GLU A 253 12.50 6.53 -27.91
N MET A 254 11.83 6.43 -29.05
CA MET A 254 12.39 5.83 -30.26
C MET A 254 12.61 6.93 -31.31
N GLY A 255 13.83 7.03 -31.83
CA GLY A 255 14.20 7.98 -32.89
C GLY A 255 14.95 9.22 -32.41
N GLN A 256 15.00 10.27 -33.24
CA GLN A 256 15.62 11.54 -32.84
C GLN A 256 14.81 12.22 -31.71
N PRO A 257 15.47 12.87 -30.71
CA PRO A 257 14.83 13.47 -29.53
C PRO A 257 13.70 14.49 -29.80
N ALA A 258 13.48 14.90 -31.05
CA ALA A 258 12.51 15.90 -31.46
C ALA A 258 11.24 15.33 -32.12
N LEU A 259 11.18 14.03 -32.44
CA LEU A 259 10.00 13.40 -33.08
C LEU A 259 8.97 12.87 -32.07
N GLY A 260 9.32 12.76 -30.78
CA GLY A 260 8.37 12.63 -29.67
C GLY A 260 7.50 11.38 -29.65
N LEU A 261 7.87 10.29 -30.35
CA LEU A 261 7.09 9.06 -30.32
C LEU A 261 7.39 8.28 -29.03
N HIS A 262 6.48 8.34 -28.07
CA HIS A 262 6.55 7.53 -26.85
C HIS A 262 6.16 6.09 -27.16
N HIS A 263 7.07 5.15 -26.91
CA HIS A 263 6.80 3.73 -27.03
C HIS A 263 6.67 3.08 -25.65
N GLY A 264 5.68 2.19 -25.51
CA GLY A 264 5.44 1.46 -24.27
C GLY A 264 5.12 2.36 -23.08
N GLU A 265 4.37 3.45 -23.31
CA GLU A 265 3.96 4.35 -22.24
C GLU A 265 3.08 3.62 -21.22
N GLU A 266 3.54 3.61 -19.96
CA GLU A 266 2.86 3.03 -18.81
C GLU A 266 2.68 4.12 -17.76
N ILE A 267 1.48 4.21 -17.19
CA ILE A 267 1.21 5.01 -15.99
C ILE A 267 0.85 4.02 -14.89
N VAL A 268 1.40 4.22 -13.70
CA VAL A 268 1.12 3.42 -12.51
C VAL A 268 0.75 4.38 -11.38
N THR A 269 -0.38 4.16 -10.75
CA THR A 269 -0.86 4.94 -9.61
C THR A 269 -0.46 4.26 -8.32
N TYR A 270 0.13 5.03 -7.41
CA TYR A 270 0.51 4.60 -6.07
C TYR A 270 -0.37 5.28 -5.04
N SER A 271 -0.73 4.54 -4.00
CA SER A 271 -1.34 5.07 -2.79
C SER A 271 -0.66 4.51 -1.55
N THR A 272 -0.90 5.15 -0.42
CA THR A 272 -0.43 4.70 0.89
C THR A 272 -1.60 4.28 1.78
N LEU A 273 -1.27 3.73 2.95
CA LEU A 273 -2.22 3.43 4.03
C LEU A 273 -1.98 4.39 5.19
N ASP A 274 -3.04 4.72 5.92
CA ASP A 274 -2.88 5.38 7.21
C ASP A 274 -2.08 4.45 8.16
N PRO A 275 -1.03 4.94 8.84
CA PRO A 275 -0.29 4.17 9.85
C PRO A 275 -1.18 3.47 10.89
N ALA A 276 -2.32 4.04 11.26
CA ALA A 276 -3.25 3.45 12.21
C ALA A 276 -3.85 2.11 11.73
N LEU A 277 -3.92 1.89 10.41
CA LEU A 277 -4.46 0.66 9.82
C LEU A 277 -3.50 -0.53 9.90
N TYR A 278 -2.19 -0.26 9.91
CA TYR A 278 -1.15 -1.31 9.89
C TYR A 278 -0.24 -1.30 11.11
N THR A 279 -0.53 -0.49 12.12
CA THR A 279 0.18 -0.50 13.41
C THR A 279 -0.60 -1.35 14.42
N PRO A 280 -0.02 -2.45 14.92
CA PRO A 280 -0.62 -3.24 15.99
C PRO A 280 -0.90 -2.39 17.23
N THR A 281 -2.01 -2.68 17.91
CA THR A 281 -2.29 -2.16 19.25
C THR A 281 -2.50 -3.32 20.23
N ALA A 282 -2.55 -3.03 21.53
CA ALA A 282 -2.82 -4.05 22.54
C ALA A 282 -4.17 -4.77 22.32
N GLU A 283 -5.18 -4.04 21.81
CA GLU A 283 -6.53 -4.56 21.55
C GLU A 283 -6.68 -5.08 20.12
N LYS A 284 -5.91 -4.54 19.17
CA LYS A 284 -5.95 -4.93 17.76
C LYS A 284 -4.56 -5.40 17.33
N PRO A 285 -4.08 -6.53 17.89
CA PRO A 285 -2.70 -6.93 17.74
C PRO A 285 -2.41 -7.46 16.35
N TRP A 286 -3.39 -7.92 15.57
CA TRP A 286 -3.16 -8.47 14.23
C TRP A 286 -3.08 -7.41 13.12
N ARG A 287 -3.49 -6.15 13.38
CA ARG A 287 -3.39 -5.04 12.40
C ARG A 287 -2.00 -4.93 11.83
N GLY A 288 -1.84 -5.02 10.51
CA GLY A 288 -0.51 -4.95 9.90
C GLY A 288 -0.45 -5.15 8.41
N VAL A 289 0.75 -4.95 7.87
CA VAL A 289 1.15 -5.48 6.57
C VAL A 289 1.74 -6.87 6.78
N TRP A 290 1.27 -7.84 6.00
CA TRP A 290 1.64 -9.24 6.12
C TRP A 290 2.06 -9.79 4.77
N VAL A 291 2.78 -10.91 4.78
CA VAL A 291 3.08 -11.72 3.60
C VAL A 291 2.40 -13.08 3.77
N GLY A 292 1.74 -13.54 2.72
CA GLY A 292 1.16 -14.88 2.62
C GLY A 292 1.71 -15.59 1.40
N ASP A 293 1.78 -16.92 1.46
CA ASP A 293 2.27 -17.72 0.35
C ASP A 293 1.18 -18.62 -0.25
N TYR A 294 0.86 -18.37 -1.51
CA TYR A 294 -0.26 -18.99 -2.22
C TYR A 294 0.20 -20.08 -3.20
N SER A 295 1.21 -20.86 -2.84
CA SER A 295 1.65 -22.03 -3.61
C SER A 295 1.95 -21.69 -5.09
N GLY A 296 1.23 -22.22 -6.08
CA GLY A 296 1.49 -21.90 -7.49
C GLY A 296 1.42 -20.41 -7.85
N HIS A 297 0.81 -19.57 -7.00
CA HIS A 297 0.63 -18.14 -7.24
C HIS A 297 1.73 -17.26 -6.64
N GLY A 298 2.56 -17.81 -5.74
CA GLY A 298 3.67 -17.10 -5.10
C GLY A 298 3.28 -16.29 -3.87
N CYS A 299 4.22 -15.46 -3.41
CA CYS A 299 4.04 -14.64 -2.22
C CYS A 299 3.28 -13.36 -2.54
N GLU A 300 2.27 -13.06 -1.74
CA GLU A 300 1.47 -11.84 -1.84
C GLU A 300 1.49 -11.08 -0.51
N PHE A 301 1.43 -9.76 -0.60
CA PHE A 301 1.32 -8.89 0.55
C PHE A 301 -0.14 -8.55 0.83
N LEU A 302 -0.48 -8.55 2.12
CA LEU A 302 -1.83 -8.38 2.63
C LEU A 302 -1.85 -7.23 3.64
N LEU A 303 -2.98 -6.54 3.72
CA LEU A 303 -3.38 -5.77 4.88
C LEU A 303 -4.25 -6.68 5.75
N ILE A 304 -3.76 -7.04 6.93
CA ILE A 304 -4.62 -7.61 7.95
C ILE A 304 -5.28 -6.45 8.68
N HIS A 305 -6.58 -6.29 8.43
CA HIS A 305 -7.40 -5.18 8.89
C HIS A 305 -8.34 -5.65 10.01
N GLN A 306 -8.37 -4.88 11.09
CA GLN A 306 -9.34 -5.03 12.19
C GLN A 306 -10.17 -3.75 12.22
N PRO A 307 -11.36 -3.71 11.61
CA PRO A 307 -12.18 -2.51 11.58
C PRO A 307 -12.52 -2.02 13.00
N ASP A 308 -12.72 -0.72 13.14
CA ASP A 308 -13.38 -0.14 14.31
C ASP A 308 -14.89 -0.37 14.16
N ASN A 309 -15.56 -0.72 15.25
CA ASN A 309 -17.00 -0.96 15.26
C ASN A 309 -17.65 0.18 16.06
N ASP A 310 -18.53 0.94 15.42
CA ASP A 310 -19.17 2.12 16.01
C ASP A 310 -19.98 1.81 17.29
N ASN A 311 -20.32 0.54 17.54
CA ASN A 311 -21.06 0.09 18.73
C ASN A 311 -20.18 -0.39 19.89
N GLU A 312 -18.86 -0.40 19.73
CA GLU A 312 -17.94 -0.87 20.77
C GLU A 312 -17.67 0.26 21.77
N THR A 313 -17.87 -0.02 23.06
CA THR A 313 -17.54 0.86 24.20
C THR A 313 -16.02 0.87 24.42
N ASP A 314 -15.29 1.31 23.40
CA ASP A 314 -13.83 1.46 23.40
C ASP A 314 -13.37 2.60 24.32
N ASP A 315 -14.29 3.46 24.75
CA ASP A 315 -13.99 4.64 25.56
C ASP A 315 -13.71 4.32 27.05
N GLU A 316 -14.16 3.17 27.57
CA GLU A 316 -13.95 2.79 28.96
C GLU A 316 -12.84 1.74 29.10
N ALA A 317 -11.75 2.10 29.77
CA ALA A 317 -10.65 1.16 30.05
C ALA A 317 -11.12 0.01 30.95
N LEU A 318 -10.69 -1.22 30.64
CA LEU A 318 -10.97 -2.39 31.48
C LEU A 318 -10.33 -2.20 32.87
N VAL A 319 -11.14 -2.06 33.91
CA VAL A 319 -10.67 -1.85 35.29
C VAL A 319 -10.35 -3.19 35.94
N ARG A 320 -9.15 -3.29 36.51
CA ARG A 320 -8.73 -4.45 37.30
C ARG A 320 -9.53 -4.53 38.60
N GLU A 321 -10.05 -5.71 38.92
CA GLU A 321 -10.81 -5.91 40.16
C GLU A 321 -9.89 -6.07 41.37
N GLU A 322 -10.36 -5.70 42.57
CA GLU A 322 -9.55 -5.65 43.81
C GLU A 322 -8.84 -6.97 44.16
N ASN A 323 -9.44 -8.11 43.80
CA ASN A 323 -8.91 -9.45 44.11
C ASN A 323 -8.48 -10.26 42.88
N GLU A 324 -8.36 -9.63 41.71
CA GLU A 324 -8.05 -10.31 40.47
C GLU A 324 -6.54 -10.51 40.27
N THR A 325 -6.16 -11.77 40.05
CA THR A 325 -4.79 -12.12 39.69
C THR A 325 -4.42 -11.54 38.33
N GLU A 326 -3.13 -11.27 38.09
CA GLU A 326 -2.66 -10.75 36.80
C GLU A 326 -3.01 -11.69 35.63
N HIS A 327 -2.93 -13.00 35.87
CA HIS A 327 -3.33 -14.00 34.88
C HIS A 327 -4.82 -13.91 34.53
N ALA A 328 -5.70 -13.79 35.54
CA ALA A 328 -7.14 -13.66 35.34
C ALA A 328 -7.50 -12.35 34.59
N PHE A 329 -6.83 -11.25 34.94
CA PHE A 329 -6.99 -9.98 34.23
C PHE A 329 -6.56 -10.07 32.77
N ASN A 330 -5.42 -10.70 32.49
CA ASN A 330 -4.93 -10.86 31.12
C ASN A 330 -5.83 -11.76 30.28
N GLU A 331 -6.35 -12.86 30.86
CA GLU A 331 -7.35 -13.73 30.22
C GLU A 331 -8.62 -12.94 29.88
N ARG A 332 -9.14 -12.17 30.84
CA ARG A 332 -10.31 -11.32 30.66
C ARG A 332 -10.09 -10.25 29.59
N PHE A 333 -8.97 -9.53 29.66
CA PHE A 333 -8.58 -8.54 28.67
C PHE A 333 -8.51 -9.14 27.27
N ARG A 334 -7.89 -10.32 27.12
CA ARG A 334 -7.84 -11.00 25.82
C ARG A 334 -9.25 -11.33 25.31
N ASN A 335 -10.11 -11.87 26.15
CA ASN A 335 -11.47 -12.25 25.74
C ASN A 335 -12.37 -11.05 25.42
N GLU A 336 -12.27 -9.96 26.19
CA GLU A 336 -13.18 -8.81 26.06
C GLU A 336 -12.66 -7.73 25.10
N ARG A 337 -11.34 -7.58 24.94
CA ARG A 337 -10.74 -6.49 24.17
C ARG A 337 -10.01 -6.94 22.92
N VAL A 338 -9.43 -8.14 22.92
CA VAL A 338 -8.60 -8.64 21.80
C VAL A 338 -9.38 -9.54 20.87
N TYR A 339 -10.04 -10.57 21.41
CA TYR A 339 -10.80 -11.56 20.65
C TYR A 339 -12.22 -11.10 20.40
N ARG A 340 -12.38 -10.02 19.62
CA ARG A 340 -13.68 -9.45 19.25
C ARG A 340 -13.69 -8.95 17.83
N GLY A 341 -14.90 -8.78 17.30
CA GLY A 341 -15.12 -8.23 15.98
C GLY A 341 -14.58 -9.10 14.85
N ARG A 342 -14.40 -8.47 13.70
CA ARG A 342 -14.01 -9.11 12.43
C ARG A 342 -12.51 -8.97 12.18
N LEU A 343 -11.91 -9.98 11.56
CA LEU A 343 -10.56 -9.92 11.00
C LEU A 343 -10.61 -10.13 9.49
N GLU A 344 -9.99 -9.22 8.75
CA GLU A 344 -10.04 -9.20 7.29
C GLU A 344 -8.62 -9.23 6.75
N ALA A 345 -8.37 -10.05 5.73
CA ALA A 345 -7.13 -10.02 4.99
C ALA A 345 -7.40 -9.50 3.58
N ILE A 346 -6.93 -8.29 3.28
CA ILE A 346 -7.13 -7.61 2.00
C ILE A 346 -5.83 -7.65 1.21
N LYS A 347 -5.88 -8.07 -0.04
CA LYS A 347 -4.70 -8.15 -0.92
C LYS A 347 -4.17 -6.76 -1.28
N LEU A 348 -2.94 -6.44 -0.87
CA LEU A 348 -2.21 -5.23 -1.30
C LEU A 348 -1.44 -5.50 -2.60
N THR A 349 -0.93 -6.72 -2.72
CA THR A 349 -0.63 -7.35 -4.01
C THR A 349 -1.58 -8.53 -4.19
N GLY A 350 -1.81 -8.93 -5.44
CA GLY A 350 -2.68 -10.05 -5.74
C GLY A 350 -2.22 -10.82 -6.96
N ASP A 351 -3.13 -11.59 -7.53
CA ASP A 351 -2.82 -12.48 -8.63
C ASP A 351 -3.95 -12.42 -9.69
N PRO A 352 -3.81 -13.13 -10.83
CA PRO A 352 -4.83 -13.15 -11.87
C PRO A 352 -6.16 -13.80 -11.46
N ASN A 353 -6.20 -14.54 -10.35
CA ASN A 353 -7.38 -15.19 -9.81
C ASN A 353 -8.08 -14.27 -8.83
N VAL A 354 -7.42 -13.87 -7.74
CA VAL A 354 -7.95 -12.91 -6.74
C VAL A 354 -7.06 -11.67 -6.76
N PRO A 355 -7.53 -10.57 -7.39
CA PRO A 355 -6.70 -9.40 -7.61
C PRO A 355 -6.49 -8.61 -6.32
N ARG A 356 -5.51 -7.70 -6.35
CA ARG A 356 -5.33 -6.73 -5.27
C ARG A 356 -6.62 -5.94 -5.02
N GLY A 357 -6.83 -5.54 -3.79
CA GLY A 357 -8.07 -4.92 -3.32
C GLY A 357 -9.11 -5.91 -2.87
N GLU A 358 -9.03 -7.18 -3.26
CA GLU A 358 -9.99 -8.19 -2.80
C GLU A 358 -9.56 -8.86 -1.50
N TYR A 359 -10.53 -9.40 -0.78
CA TYR A 359 -10.22 -10.24 0.38
C TYR A 359 -9.57 -11.54 -0.08
N THR A 360 -8.59 -12.02 0.69
CA THR A 360 -8.16 -13.42 0.62
C THR A 360 -8.90 -14.28 1.65
N PHE A 361 -9.15 -13.73 2.83
CA PHE A 361 -9.96 -14.38 3.85
C PHE A 361 -10.67 -13.36 4.72
N VAL A 362 -11.73 -13.82 5.35
CA VAL A 362 -12.51 -13.07 6.33
C VAL A 362 -12.87 -13.99 7.49
N ALA A 363 -12.58 -13.58 8.72
CA ALA A 363 -13.13 -14.16 9.94
C ALA A 363 -14.13 -13.15 10.53
N ASP A 364 -15.43 -13.44 10.43
CA ASP A 364 -16.48 -12.47 10.77
C ASP A 364 -16.59 -12.21 12.27
N ASN A 365 -16.12 -13.14 13.11
CA ASN A 365 -16.16 -13.01 14.55
C ASN A 365 -14.99 -13.75 15.23
N LEU A 366 -14.16 -13.02 15.97
CA LEU A 366 -13.05 -13.56 16.76
C LEU A 366 -13.43 -13.97 18.19
N ALA A 367 -14.64 -13.62 18.65
CA ALA A 367 -15.12 -13.95 19.99
C ALA A 367 -15.44 -15.44 20.13
N ASN A 368 -15.82 -15.84 21.34
CA ASN A 368 -15.98 -17.25 21.72
C ASN A 368 -17.01 -18.02 20.86
N ASP A 369 -18.03 -17.35 20.35
CA ASP A 369 -19.04 -17.92 19.44
C ASP A 369 -18.54 -18.10 18.00
N GLY A 370 -17.45 -17.40 17.64
CA GLY A 370 -16.71 -17.59 16.40
C GLY A 370 -15.69 -18.74 16.45
N ILE A 371 -15.35 -19.24 17.63
CA ILE A 371 -14.42 -20.36 17.80
C ILE A 371 -15.03 -21.65 17.26
N VAL A 372 -14.23 -22.39 16.50
CA VAL A 372 -14.50 -23.78 16.11
C VAL A 372 -13.93 -24.71 17.18
N GLU A 373 -12.64 -24.54 17.49
CA GLU A 373 -11.92 -25.33 18.47
C GLU A 373 -10.64 -24.62 18.94
N ILE A 374 -10.05 -25.14 20.01
CA ILE A 374 -8.67 -24.85 20.39
C ILE A 374 -7.85 -26.05 19.94
N ALA A 375 -6.84 -25.82 19.10
CA ALA A 375 -6.01 -26.90 18.58
C ALA A 375 -5.31 -27.64 19.72
N GLU A 376 -5.34 -28.98 19.71
CA GLU A 376 -4.77 -29.80 20.77
C GLU A 376 -3.38 -30.33 20.42
N HIS A 377 -3.11 -30.58 19.13
CA HIS A 377 -1.84 -31.19 18.72
C HIS A 377 -0.94 -30.23 17.93
N PRO A 378 0.37 -30.52 17.88
CA PRO A 378 1.31 -29.77 17.04
C PRO A 378 0.91 -29.80 15.54
N PRO A 379 1.32 -28.78 14.76
CA PRO A 379 2.10 -27.61 15.16
C PRO A 379 1.25 -26.49 15.79
N PHE A 380 -0.08 -26.64 15.86
CA PHE A 380 -0.99 -25.56 16.24
C PHE A 380 -1.45 -25.58 17.70
N ALA A 381 -0.97 -26.54 18.51
CA ALA A 381 -1.40 -26.73 19.90
C ALA A 381 -1.54 -25.41 20.69
N GLY A 382 -2.73 -25.18 21.25
CA GLY A 382 -3.11 -24.00 22.01
C GLY A 382 -3.63 -22.82 21.16
N ALA A 383 -3.54 -22.88 19.84
CA ALA A 383 -4.06 -21.84 18.95
C ALA A 383 -5.59 -21.88 18.88
N ARG A 384 -6.21 -20.70 18.84
CA ARG A 384 -7.65 -20.56 18.56
C ARG A 384 -7.89 -20.77 17.07
N MET A 385 -8.73 -21.74 16.72
CA MET A 385 -9.26 -21.89 15.37
C MET A 385 -10.64 -21.25 15.31
N VAL A 386 -10.80 -20.22 14.51
CA VAL A 386 -12.06 -19.49 14.33
C VAL A 386 -12.65 -19.73 12.96
N LYS A 387 -13.98 -19.63 12.87
CA LYS A 387 -14.70 -19.71 11.60
C LYS A 387 -14.24 -18.59 10.68
N SER A 388 -13.95 -18.94 9.44
CA SER A 388 -13.56 -17.98 8.42
C SER A 388 -14.05 -18.43 7.05
N ARG A 389 -13.84 -17.59 6.07
CA ARG A 389 -14.13 -17.89 4.68
C ARG A 389 -13.01 -17.36 3.80
N GLY A 390 -12.52 -18.20 2.91
CA GLY A 390 -11.46 -17.90 1.97
C GLY A 390 -12.03 -17.57 0.60
N HIS A 391 -11.44 -16.59 -0.07
CA HIS A 391 -11.88 -16.16 -1.40
C HIS A 391 -11.15 -16.96 -2.47
N ILE A 392 -11.90 -17.57 -3.38
CA ILE A 392 -11.36 -18.26 -4.55
C ILE A 392 -12.02 -17.74 -5.81
N ALA A 393 -11.26 -17.74 -6.90
CA ALA A 393 -11.75 -17.37 -8.21
C ALA A 393 -10.92 -18.06 -9.30
N SER A 394 -11.50 -18.16 -10.50
CA SER A 394 -10.78 -18.56 -11.71
C SER A 394 -10.00 -17.38 -12.29
N MET A 395 -9.07 -17.70 -13.20
CA MET A 395 -8.28 -16.67 -13.89
C MET A 395 -9.18 -15.64 -14.59
N GLY A 396 -8.85 -14.37 -14.41
CA GLY A 396 -9.55 -13.25 -15.05
C GLY A 396 -10.61 -12.57 -14.19
N PHE A 397 -10.71 -12.94 -12.90
CA PHE A 397 -11.58 -12.37 -11.87
C PHE A 397 -12.82 -11.64 -12.40
N LEU A 398 -13.92 -12.39 -12.53
CA LEU A 398 -15.20 -11.87 -12.97
C LEU A 398 -16.15 -11.84 -11.79
N TYR A 399 -16.52 -10.63 -11.36
CA TYR A 399 -17.47 -10.44 -10.28
C TYR A 399 -18.88 -10.79 -10.76
N GLY A 400 -19.39 -12.00 -10.52
CA GLY A 400 -20.80 -12.36 -10.77
C GLY A 400 -21.38 -12.16 -12.19
N ILE A 401 -20.58 -11.80 -13.21
CA ILE A 401 -21.06 -11.29 -14.52
C ILE A 401 -21.64 -12.37 -15.46
N VAL A 402 -21.44 -13.66 -15.17
CA VAL A 402 -21.98 -14.72 -16.02
C VAL A 402 -23.17 -15.37 -15.32
N PRO A 403 -24.43 -15.19 -15.78
CA PRO A 403 -25.47 -16.17 -15.44
C PRO A 403 -24.91 -17.53 -15.82
N PRO A 404 -25.03 -18.59 -14.98
CA PRO A 404 -24.30 -19.84 -15.15
C PRO A 404 -24.37 -20.29 -16.60
N CYS A 405 -23.31 -20.00 -17.36
CA CYS A 405 -23.22 -20.40 -18.74
C CYS A 405 -22.89 -21.88 -18.63
N MET A 406 -23.92 -22.69 -18.85
CA MET A 406 -23.83 -24.14 -19.00
C MET A 406 -22.92 -24.43 -20.20
N ILE A 407 -21.60 -24.36 -20.02
CA ILE A 407 -20.68 -24.97 -20.96
C ILE A 407 -20.68 -26.47 -20.64
N GLU A 408 -21.63 -27.19 -21.24
CA GLU A 408 -21.64 -28.65 -21.20
C GLU A 408 -20.46 -29.19 -22.02
N PHE A 409 -19.34 -29.48 -21.36
CA PHE A 409 -18.37 -30.44 -21.87
C PHE A 409 -18.59 -31.77 -21.14
N GLY A 410 -19.27 -32.71 -21.80
CA GLY A 410 -19.34 -34.09 -21.35
C GLY A 410 -20.25 -34.38 -20.14
N GLY A 411 -21.30 -33.58 -19.91
CA GLY A 411 -22.36 -33.91 -18.95
C GLY A 411 -22.07 -33.58 -17.47
N ASN A 412 -20.98 -32.90 -17.17
CA ASN A 412 -20.72 -32.32 -15.84
C ASN A 412 -20.87 -30.79 -15.91
N THR A 413 -21.83 -30.26 -15.17
CA THR A 413 -21.97 -28.82 -14.92
C THR A 413 -20.88 -28.36 -13.97
N VAL A 414 -19.95 -27.54 -14.45
CA VAL A 414 -18.86 -27.00 -13.63
C VAL A 414 -19.11 -25.52 -13.37
N ASP A 415 -19.52 -25.20 -12.15
CA ASP A 415 -19.73 -23.86 -11.59
C ASP A 415 -18.38 -23.12 -11.40
N THR A 416 -17.70 -22.75 -12.51
CA THR A 416 -16.26 -22.40 -12.52
C THR A 416 -15.89 -20.99 -12.90
N LEU A 417 -16.82 -20.10 -13.22
CA LEU A 417 -16.47 -18.76 -13.73
C LEU A 417 -16.68 -17.62 -12.72
N ALA A 418 -17.45 -17.81 -11.66
CA ALA A 418 -17.69 -16.78 -10.65
C ALA A 418 -16.68 -16.89 -9.50
N ASP A 419 -16.29 -15.73 -8.96
CA ASP A 419 -15.63 -15.66 -7.67
C ASP A 419 -16.59 -16.16 -6.57
N LYS A 420 -16.04 -16.79 -5.53
CA LYS A 420 -16.83 -17.22 -4.38
C LYS A 420 -16.00 -17.34 -3.12
N PHE A 421 -16.70 -17.26 -2.00
CA PHE A 421 -16.13 -17.60 -0.71
C PHE A 421 -16.41 -19.06 -0.37
N VAL A 422 -15.38 -19.77 0.06
CA VAL A 422 -15.46 -21.13 0.58
C VAL A 422 -15.15 -21.15 2.06
N GLU A 423 -15.64 -22.17 2.74
CA GLU A 423 -15.36 -22.37 4.17
C GLU A 423 -13.86 -22.56 4.42
N SER A 424 -13.34 -21.82 5.41
CA SER A 424 -12.01 -22.01 5.94
C SER A 424 -12.00 -21.86 7.46
N ARG A 425 -10.92 -22.28 8.12
CA ARG A 425 -10.67 -21.97 9.53
C ARG A 425 -9.43 -21.09 9.62
N LEU A 426 -9.52 -20.00 10.37
CA LEU A 426 -8.37 -19.16 10.65
C LEU A 426 -7.76 -19.61 11.98
N ILE A 427 -6.47 -19.91 11.97
CA ILE A 427 -5.70 -20.37 13.11
C ILE A 427 -4.87 -19.19 13.63
N LEU A 428 -5.20 -18.74 14.84
CA LEU A 428 -4.52 -17.61 15.51
C LEU A 428 -3.30 -18.15 16.29
N ILE A 429 -2.17 -18.31 15.60
CA ILE A 429 -0.94 -18.91 16.17
C ILE A 429 -0.26 -17.92 17.11
N SER A 430 -0.01 -16.70 16.64
CA SER A 430 0.51 -15.60 17.45
C SER A 430 -0.02 -14.27 16.94
N HIS A 431 0.47 -13.16 17.50
CA HIS A 431 0.17 -11.83 16.95
C HIS A 431 0.90 -11.57 15.64
N ASP A 432 1.96 -12.33 15.31
CA ASP A 432 2.80 -12.11 14.12
C ASP A 432 2.78 -13.28 13.13
N CYS A 433 2.04 -14.35 13.46
CA CYS A 433 1.87 -15.54 12.64
C CYS A 433 0.41 -16.00 12.66
N LEU A 434 -0.15 -16.20 11.47
CA LEU A 434 -1.49 -16.74 11.25
C LEU A 434 -1.40 -17.94 10.31
N ALA A 435 -2.39 -18.82 10.35
CA ALA A 435 -2.59 -19.81 9.30
C ALA A 435 -4.05 -19.91 8.90
N GLN A 436 -4.31 -20.31 7.66
CA GLN A 436 -5.64 -20.55 7.14
C GLN A 436 -5.74 -22.00 6.67
N TYR A 437 -6.67 -22.73 7.28
CA TYR A 437 -7.05 -24.07 6.88
C TYR A 437 -8.23 -24.01 5.89
N TRP A 438 -7.97 -24.37 4.65
CA TRP A 438 -8.94 -24.47 3.57
C TRP A 438 -9.66 -25.82 3.62
N VAL A 439 -10.80 -25.88 4.31
CA VAL A 439 -11.51 -27.13 4.65
C VAL A 439 -11.82 -27.96 3.40
N GLY A 440 -12.40 -27.35 2.37
CA GLY A 440 -12.77 -28.07 1.14
C GLY A 440 -11.58 -28.53 0.29
N PHE A 441 -10.40 -27.95 0.49
CA PHE A 441 -9.19 -28.29 -0.26
C PHE A 441 -8.25 -29.21 0.51
N GLY A 442 -8.36 -29.30 1.85
CA GLY A 442 -7.43 -30.08 2.65
C GLY A 442 -6.03 -29.47 2.69
N HIS A 443 -5.90 -28.14 2.76
CA HIS A 443 -4.60 -27.46 2.80
C HIS A 443 -4.54 -26.36 3.85
N ILE A 444 -3.37 -26.16 4.45
CA ILE A 444 -3.08 -25.08 5.40
C ILE A 444 -1.98 -24.18 4.84
N SER A 445 -2.24 -22.87 4.82
CA SER A 445 -1.31 -21.82 4.38
C SER A 445 -1.01 -20.87 5.53
N TYR A 446 0.23 -20.40 5.64
CA TYR A 446 0.66 -19.46 6.68
C TYR A 446 0.73 -18.03 6.18
N PHE A 447 0.71 -17.10 7.13
CA PHE A 447 0.93 -15.68 6.95
C PHE A 447 1.85 -15.17 8.05
N GLU A 448 2.76 -14.26 7.72
CA GLU A 448 3.68 -13.64 8.66
C GLU A 448 3.65 -12.11 8.54
N ARG A 449 3.73 -11.42 9.67
CA ARG A 449 3.77 -9.96 9.70
C ARG A 449 5.09 -9.45 9.13
N VAL A 450 5.01 -8.42 8.31
CA VAL A 450 6.17 -7.73 7.77
C VAL A 450 6.48 -6.49 8.61
N ASP A 451 7.66 -6.46 9.22
CA ASP A 451 8.21 -5.20 9.75
C ASP A 451 8.68 -4.32 8.57
N ILE A 452 7.98 -3.22 8.33
CA ILE A 452 8.33 -2.28 7.24
C ILE A 452 9.53 -1.41 7.63
N ASP A 453 9.68 -1.11 8.92
CA ASP A 453 10.68 -0.16 9.40
C ASP A 453 12.10 -0.75 9.33
N GLN A 454 12.24 -2.08 9.33
CA GLN A 454 13.52 -2.75 9.07
C GLN A 454 14.14 -2.39 7.71
N PHE A 455 13.33 -1.94 6.74
CA PHE A 455 13.80 -1.59 5.40
C PHE A 455 14.24 -0.13 5.26
N LEU A 456 13.94 0.70 6.25
CA LEU A 456 14.38 2.09 6.30
C LEU A 456 15.85 2.13 6.74
N LYS A 457 16.66 2.88 6.01
CA LYS A 457 18.02 3.19 6.43
C LYS A 457 17.97 4.37 7.43
N PRO A 458 18.71 4.33 8.55
CA PRO A 458 19.02 5.54 9.33
C PRO A 458 20.08 6.42 8.65
#